data_AF-R7FF40-F1
#
_entry.id   AF-R7FF40-F1
#
_cell.length_a   1.000
_cell.length_b   1.000
_cell.length_c   1.000
_cell.angle_alpha   90.00
_cell.angle_beta   90.00
_cell.angle_gamma   90.00
#
_symmetry.space_group_name_H-M   'P 1'
#
loop_
_entity.id
_entity.type
_entity.pdbx_description
1 polymer ?
#
loop_
_entity_poly.entity_id
_entity_poly.type
_entity_poly.pdbx_seq_one_letter_code
_entity_poly.pdbx_strand_id
1 'polypeptide(L)' 'MRCGVYVRVSTDDQRDNGYSIDLQLRMIKEYCEKNDYDIVDIYNDAGHSGKDFLIV' A
#
# COMPACT_ATOMS: atom_id res chain seq x y z
N MET A 1 4.66 -2.14 -16.87
CA MET A 1 6.00 -2.20 -16.22
C MET A 1 5.79 -2.66 -14.77
N ARG A 2 6.62 -3.55 -14.21
CA ARG A 2 6.36 -4.15 -12.88
C ARG A 2 6.89 -3.24 -11.76
N CYS A 3 6.09 -2.98 -10.73
CA CYS A 3 6.47 -2.14 -9.58
C CYS A 3 6.16 -2.83 -8.24
N GLY A 4 7.04 -2.61 -7.26
CA GLY A 4 6.80 -3.00 -5.86
C GLY A 4 6.40 -1.77 -5.06
N VAL A 5 5.44 -1.93 -4.14
CA VAL A 5 4.97 -0.85 -3.28
C VAL A 5 5.49 -1.11 -1.87
N TYR A 6 6.09 -0.09 -1.25
CA TYR A 6 6.56 -0.15 0.14
C TYR A 6 5.87 0.94 0.95
N VAL A 7 5.24 0.55 2.06
CA VAL A 7 4.54 1.46 2.96
C VAL A 7 5.00 1.21 4.39
N ARG A 8 5.23 2.29 5.14
CA ARG A 8 5.58 2.25 6.55
C ARG A 8 4.84 3.33 7.31
N VAL A 9 4.56 3.08 8.58
CA VAL A 9 4.11 4.06 9.56
C VAL A 9 5.09 4.08 10.72
N SER A 10 5.20 5.22 11.41
CA SER A 10 6.20 5.36 12.48
C SER A 10 5.66 4.96 13.86
N THR A 11 4.34 4.91 14.02
CA THR A 11 3.67 4.43 15.24
C THR A 11 2.41 3.65 14.88
N ASP A 12 2.01 2.70 15.73
CA ASP A 12 0.73 1.98 15.59
C ASP A 12 -0.47 2.94 15.69
N ASP A 13 -0.37 4.00 16.50
CA ASP A 13 -1.38 5.08 16.52
C ASP A 13 -1.54 5.76 15.15
N GLN A 14 -0.49 5.84 14.33
CA GLN A 14 -0.61 6.36 12.96
C GLN A 14 -1.25 5.36 11.99
N ARG A 15 -1.19 4.06 12.30
CA ARG A 15 -1.88 3.01 11.54
C ARG A 15 -3.39 3.13 11.73
N ASP A 16 -3.83 3.28 12.98
CA ASP A 16 -5.26 3.26 13.36
C ASP A 16 -5.92 4.65 13.34
N ASN A 17 -5.18 5.71 13.67
CA ASN A 17 -5.71 7.08 13.84
C ASN A 17 -5.01 8.17 13.00
N GLY A 18 -3.85 7.87 12.38
CA GLY A 18 -3.10 8.81 11.53
C GLY A 18 -3.50 8.73 10.04
N TYR A 19 -2.76 9.42 9.16
CA TYR A 19 -2.91 9.32 7.69
C TYR A 19 -2.93 7.84 7.27
N SER A 20 -4.14 7.30 7.07
CA SER A 20 -4.37 5.86 7.03
C SER A 20 -3.55 5.22 5.92
N ILE A 21 -2.92 4.08 6.21
CA ILE A 21 -2.17 3.29 5.22
C ILE A 21 -3.06 3.01 4.00
N ASP A 22 -4.36 2.78 4.20
CA ASP A 22 -5.35 2.63 3.15
C ASP A 22 -5.39 3.80 2.16
N LEU A 23 -5.28 5.04 2.66
CA LEU A 23 -5.25 6.22 1.79
C LEU A 23 -3.98 6.24 0.94
N GLN A 24 -2.82 5.91 1.53
CA GLN A 24 -1.54 5.83 0.82
C GLN A 24 -1.59 4.75 -0.27
N LEU A 25 -2.11 3.56 0.06
CA LEU A 25 -2.28 2.46 -0.88
C LEU A 25 -3.24 2.83 -2.02
N ARG A 26 -4.35 3.51 -1.71
CA ARG A 26 -5.32 3.95 -2.73
C ARG A 26 -4.70 4.93 -3.72
N MET A 27 -3.93 5.91 -3.23
CA MET A 27 -3.25 6.87 -4.08
C MET A 27 -2.18 6.21 -4.98
N ILE A 28 -1.42 5.25 -4.42
CA ILE A 28 -0.39 4.53 -5.17
C ILE A 28 -1.04 3.63 -6.24
N LYS A 29 -2.15 2.95 -5.92
CA LYS A 29 -2.91 2.15 -6.87
C LYS A 29 -3.46 3.00 -8.03
N GLU A 30 -4.13 4.11 -7.73
CA GLU A 30 -4.64 5.03 -8.76
C GLU A 30 -3.52 5.57 -9.67
N TYR A 31 -2.34 5.85 -9.09
CA TYR A 31 -1.18 6.26 -9.88
C TYR A 31 -0.67 5.12 -10.77
N CYS A 32 -0.60 3.89 -10.24
CA CYS A 32 -0.14 2.73 -11.00
C CYS A 32 -1.10 2.40 -12.16
N GLU A 33 -2.40 2.43 -11.92
CA GLU A 33 -3.44 2.20 -12.93
C GLU A 33 -3.36 3.23 -14.05
N LYS A 34 -3.22 4.52 -13.72
CA LYS A 34 -3.09 5.60 -14.71
C LYS A 34 -1.82 5.54 -15.56
N ASN A 35 -0.81 4.79 -15.12
CA ASN A 35 0.49 4.70 -15.78
C ASN A 35 0.82 3.29 -16.29
N ASP A 36 -0.16 2.37 -16.33
CA ASP A 36 0.05 0.96 -16.75
C ASP A 36 1.19 0.26 -15.98
N TYR A 37 1.27 0.54 -14.68
CA TYR A 37 2.15 -0.17 -13.75
C TYR A 37 1.45 -1.38 -13.14
N ASP A 38 2.14 -2.51 -13.15
CA ASP A 38 1.66 -3.77 -12.62
C ASP A 38 2.27 -3.98 -11.23
N ILE A 39 1.45 -3.86 -10.18
CA ILE A 39 1.89 -3.96 -8.79
C ILE A 39 2.10 -5.44 -8.46
N VAL A 40 3.37 -5.82 -8.27
CA VAL A 40 3.75 -7.21 -8.03
C VAL A 40 3.65 -7.61 -6.56
N ASP A 41 3.94 -6.67 -5.67
CA ASP A 41 3.99 -6.91 -4.24
C ASP A 41 3.81 -5.60 -3.46
N ILE A 42 3.27 -5.72 -2.25
CA ILE A 42 3.04 -4.61 -1.33
C ILE A 42 3.63 -4.97 0.03
N TYR A 43 4.73 -4.31 0.38
CA TYR A 43 5.42 -4.46 1.65
C TYR A 43 4.90 -3.43 2.65
N ASN A 44 4.29 -3.89 3.74
CA ASN A 44 3.81 -3.05 4.82
C ASN A 44 4.59 -3.32 6.11
N ASP A 45 5.34 -2.32 6.57
CA ASP A 45 6.16 -2.40 7.78
C ASP A 45 5.36 -2.15 9.09
N ALA A 46 4.03 -2.02 8.99
CA ALA A 46 3.15 -1.78 10.13
C ALA A 46 2.80 -3.04 10.96
N GLY A 47 3.57 -4.12 10.86
CA GLY A 47 3.44 -5.29 11.74
C GLY A 47 2.51 -6.42 11.29
N HIS A 48 1.96 -6.41 10.07
CA HIS A 48 1.33 -7.61 9.50
C HIS A 48 1.70 -7.79 8.02
N SER A 49 2.41 -8.88 7.76
CA SER A 49 2.93 -9.30 6.47
C SER A 49 1.82 -9.78 5.53
N GLY A 50 1.80 -9.21 4.32
CA GLY A 50 1.82 -10.02 3.09
C GLY A 50 0.52 -10.63 2.58
N LYS A 51 -0.66 -10.28 3.10
CA LYS A 51 -1.91 -10.80 2.51
C LYS A 51 -3.03 -9.78 2.50
N ASP A 52 -3.71 -9.86 1.36
CA ASP A 52 -5.07 -9.41 1.11
C ASP A 52 -5.20 -7.95 0.71
N PHE A 53 -5.18 -7.72 -0.60
CA PHE A 53 -6.26 -6.98 -1.22
C PHE A 53 -6.51 -7.59 -2.60
N LEU A 54 -7.47 -8.50 -2.62
CA LEU A 54 -8.13 -9.05 -3.80
C LEU A 54 -8.27 -7.99 -4.91
N ILE A 55 -7.69 -8.29 -6.07
CA ILE A 55 -7.94 -7.56 -7.31
C ILE A 55 -9.38 -7.90 -7.71
N VAL A 56 -10.29 -6.94 -7.58
CA VAL A 56 -11.57 -6.89 -8.31
C VAL A 56 -11.51 -5.75 -9.31
#